data_AF-A0A1G3TDQ8-F1
#
_entry.id   AF-A0A1G3TDQ8-F1
#
_cell.length_a   1.000
_cell.length_b   1.000
_cell.length_c   1.000
_cell.angle_alpha   90.00
_cell.angle_beta   90.00
_cell.angle_gamma   90.00
#
_symmetry.space_group_name_H-M   'P 1'
#
loop_
_entity.id
_entity.type
_entity.pdbx_description
1 polymer ?
#
loop_
_entity_poly.entity_id
_entity_poly.type
_entity_poly.pdbx_seq_one_letter_code
_entity_poly.pdbx_strand_id
1 'polypeptide(L)'
;MVKDATLYNETLLISDAMTKCDGKPQKELILINNNSENLKQLIFANSEEFIEYVHKLGLHIEHKETTTNLQNHSTTTLTLKTTCFKVDFNDNFARIAPLK
;
A
#
# COMPACT_ATOMS: atom_id res chain seq x y z
N MET A 1 13.84 16.55 -29.02
CA MET A 1 12.74 15.86 -28.31
C MET A 1 13.29 15.36 -27.00
N VAL A 2 12.94 16.00 -25.88
CA VAL A 2 13.19 15.43 -24.54
C VAL A 2 12.08 14.39 -24.36
N LYS A 3 12.45 13.11 -24.24
CA LYS A 3 11.50 12.06 -23.88
C LYS A 3 10.96 12.40 -22.49
N ASP A 4 9.65 12.51 -22.35
CA ASP A 4 8.99 12.60 -21.05
C ASP A 4 9.45 11.42 -20.18
N ALA A 5 10.35 11.69 -19.23
CA ALA A 5 10.81 10.71 -18.28
C ALA A 5 9.87 10.76 -17.07
N THR A 6 8.87 9.89 -17.07
CA THR A 6 8.05 9.68 -15.87
C THR A 6 8.85 8.82 -14.90
N LEU A 7 9.37 9.44 -13.83
CA LEU A 7 10.05 8.72 -12.76
C LEU A 7 9.00 8.24 -11.75
N TYR A 8 8.82 6.93 -11.65
CA TYR A 8 7.98 6.30 -10.62
C TYR A 8 8.88 5.91 -9.44
N ASN A 9 8.87 6.73 -8.39
CA ASN A 9 9.53 6.40 -7.12
C ASN A 9 8.49 5.84 -6.16
N GLU A 10 8.40 4.51 -6.08
CA GLU A 10 7.54 3.82 -5.12
C GLU A 10 8.34 3.44 -3.87
N THR A 11 7.78 3.68 -2.69
CA THR A 11 8.41 3.28 -1.43
C THR A 11 7.30 2.82 -0.48
N LEU A 12 7.28 1.52 -0.17
CA LEU A 12 6.35 0.94 0.79
C LEU A 12 6.98 0.92 2.18
N LEU A 13 6.42 1.70 3.11
CA LEU A 13 6.86 1.74 4.50
C LEU A 13 5.77 1.11 5.38
N ILE A 14 6.12 0.00 6.03
CA ILE A 14 5.27 -0.68 7.02
C ILE A 14 5.86 -0.36 8.41
N SER A 15 5.07 0.33 9.24
CA SER A 15 5.46 0.69 10.61
C SER A 15 5.27 -0.49 11.56
N ASP A 16 6.20 -0.66 12.50
CA ASP A 16 6.18 -1.74 13.50
C ASP A 16 5.11 -1.55 14.59
N ALA A 17 4.61 -0.32 14.78
CA ALA A 17 3.68 0.00 15.85
C ALA A 17 2.22 -0.04 15.38
N MET A 18 1.61 -1.23 15.38
CA MET A 18 0.16 -1.36 15.24
C MET A 18 -0.51 -1.12 16.59
N THR A 19 -1.23 0.00 16.75
CA THR A 19 -2.11 0.20 17.90
C THR A 19 -3.28 -0.78 17.83
N LYS A 20 -3.70 -1.36 18.96
CA LYS A 20 -4.92 -2.17 18.99
C LYS A 20 -6.11 -1.30 18.58
N CYS A 21 -6.98 -1.86 17.75
CA CYS A 21 -8.22 -1.23 17.35
C CYS A 21 -9.36 -2.24 17.25
N ASP A 22 -10.57 -1.71 17.35
CA ASP A 22 -11.81 -2.48 17.32
C ASP A 22 -12.57 -2.18 16.03
N GLY A 23 -13.35 -3.15 15.57
CA GLY A 23 -14.22 -3.02 14.40
C GLY A 23 -14.60 -4.37 13.82
N LYS A 24 -15.46 -4.35 12.80
CA LYS A 24 -15.89 -5.57 12.11
C LYS A 24 -15.07 -5.79 10.83
N PRO A 25 -14.45 -6.97 10.65
CA PRO A 25 -13.75 -7.30 9.42
C PRO A 25 -14.65 -7.13 8.19
N GLN A 26 -14.14 -6.46 7.17
CA GLN A 26 -14.78 -6.32 5.87
C GLN A 26 -14.23 -7.36 4.88
N LYS A 27 -14.44 -7.15 3.57
CA LYS A 27 -13.89 -7.99 2.51
C LYS A 27 -12.38 -8.13 2.67
N GLU A 28 -11.90 -9.36 2.73
CA GLU A 28 -10.49 -9.69 2.88
C GLU A 28 -9.70 -9.76 1.57
N LEU A 29 -8.39 -9.64 1.73
CA LEU A 29 -7.35 -10.11 0.81
C LEU A 29 -6.74 -11.39 1.38
N ILE A 30 -6.51 -12.39 0.53
CA ILE A 30 -5.82 -13.63 0.90
C ILE A 30 -4.56 -13.72 0.06
N LEU A 31 -3.40 -13.72 0.71
CA LEU A 31 -2.10 -13.93 0.09
C LEU A 31 -1.60 -15.33 0.42
N ILE A 32 -1.22 -16.11 -0.59
CA ILE A 32 -0.66 -17.45 -0.40
C ILE A 32 0.78 -17.33 0.10
N ASN A 33 1.09 -18.01 1.20
CA ASN A 33 2.43 -18.00 1.78
C ASN A 33 3.29 -19.12 1.19
N ASN A 34 4.22 -18.76 0.30
CA ASN A 34 5.18 -19.68 -0.31
C ASN A 34 6.57 -19.56 0.36
N ASN A 35 6.62 -19.71 1.69
CA ASN A 35 7.83 -19.62 2.53
C ASN A 35 8.30 -18.20 2.93
N SER A 36 7.40 -17.22 2.99
CA SER A 36 7.72 -15.94 3.65
C SER A 36 7.77 -16.14 5.16
N GLU A 37 8.86 -15.70 5.79
CA GLU A 37 9.09 -15.85 7.24
C GLU A 37 8.18 -14.92 8.06
N ASN A 38 7.74 -13.81 7.45
CA ASN A 38 6.90 -12.83 8.10
C ASN A 38 5.94 -12.14 7.12
N LEU A 39 4.90 -11.52 7.69
CA LEU A 39 3.88 -10.78 6.94
C LEU A 39 4.48 -9.68 6.05
N LYS A 40 5.54 -9.00 6.51
CA LYS A 40 6.19 -7.93 5.74
C LYS A 40 6.80 -8.49 4.46
N GLN A 41 7.58 -9.56 4.55
CA GLN A 41 8.13 -10.26 3.38
C GLN A 41 7.01 -10.73 2.44
N LEU A 42 5.92 -11.29 2.99
CA LEU A 42 4.79 -11.76 2.18
C LEU A 42 4.08 -10.63 1.43
N ILE A 43 3.85 -9.49 2.09
CA ILE A 43 3.28 -8.29 1.46
C ILE A 43 4.22 -7.76 0.38
N PHE A 44 5.54 -7.72 0.62
CA PHE A 44 6.51 -7.29 -0.38
C PHE A 44 6.56 -8.23 -1.59
N ALA A 45 6.47 -9.53 -1.39
CA ALA A 45 6.44 -10.51 -2.47
C ALA A 45 5.15 -10.44 -3.32
N ASN A 46 4.05 -9.96 -2.73
CA ASN A 46 2.75 -9.77 -3.39
C ASN A 46 2.34 -8.28 -3.40
N SER A 47 3.31 -7.39 -3.65
CA SER A 47 3.12 -5.95 -3.50
C SER A 47 2.03 -5.39 -4.42
N GLU A 48 1.97 -5.87 -5.66
CA GLU A 48 0.96 -5.45 -6.63
C GLU A 48 -0.46 -5.77 -6.15
N GLU A 49 -0.70 -7.03 -5.73
CA GLU A 49 -2.00 -7.47 -5.24
C GLU A 49 -2.41 -6.72 -3.96
N PHE A 50 -1.45 -6.48 -3.07
CA PHE A 50 -1.67 -5.70 -1.86
C PHE A 50 -1.99 -4.24 -2.16
N ILE A 51 -1.24 -3.58 -3.05
CA ILE A 51 -1.47 -2.19 -3.46
C ILE A 51 -2.84 -2.06 -4.12
N GLU A 52 -3.21 -2.96 -5.04
CA GLU A 52 -4.53 -2.95 -5.65
C GLU A 52 -5.67 -3.11 -4.64
N TYR A 53 -5.49 -4.01 -3.67
CA TYR A 53 -6.47 -4.21 -2.61
C TYR A 53 -6.64 -2.96 -1.76
N VAL A 54 -5.52 -2.36 -1.34
CA VAL A 54 -5.46 -1.14 -0.57
C VAL A 54 -6.07 0.05 -1.35
N HIS A 55 -5.82 0.13 -2.65
CA HIS A 55 -6.44 1.11 -3.54
C HIS A 55 -7.98 1.03 -3.52
N LYS A 56 -8.54 -0.18 -3.50
CA LYS A 56 -10.00 -0.41 -3.42
C LYS A 56 -10.60 0.03 -2.07
N LEU A 57 -9.79 0.21 -1.03
CA LEU A 57 -10.24 0.74 0.28
C LEU A 57 -10.41 2.26 0.29
N GLY A 58 -9.81 2.94 -0.70
CA GLY A 58 -9.87 4.38 -0.87
C GLY A 58 -8.53 5.06 -0.57
N LEU A 59 -8.10 5.91 -1.49
CA LEU A 59 -6.86 6.68 -1.41
C LEU A 59 -7.15 8.17 -1.30
N HIS A 60 -6.26 8.88 -0.63
CA HIS A 60 -6.14 10.33 -0.77
C HIS A 60 -5.12 10.63 -1.87
N ILE A 61 -5.53 11.37 -2.89
CA ILE A 61 -4.68 11.75 -4.02
C ILE A 61 -4.39 13.25 -3.90
N GLU A 62 -3.12 13.60 -3.78
CA GLU A 62 -2.66 14.99 -3.82
C GLU A 62 -1.82 15.20 -5.09
N HIS A 63 -2.14 16.22 -5.88
CA HIS A 63 -1.37 16.59 -7.06
C HIS A 63 -0.74 17.96 -6.85
N LYS A 64 0.57 18.05 -7.09
CA LYS A 64 1.37 19.27 -6.97
C LYS A 64 2.16 19.48 -8.24
N GLU A 65 2.01 20.65 -8.85
CA GLU A 65 2.79 21.06 -10.01
C GLU A 65 3.63 22.29 -9.65
N THR A 66 4.92 22.25 -9.98
CA THR A 66 5.86 23.35 -9.79
C THR A 66 6.64 23.60 -11.07
N THR A 67 6.70 24.87 -11.49
CA THR A 67 7.54 25.29 -12.62
C THR A 67 8.74 26.06 -12.10
N THR A 68 9.95 25.54 -12.29
CA THR A 68 11.20 26.20 -11.93
C THR A 68 12.15 26.22 -13.12
N ASN A 69 12.71 27.37 -13.49
CA ASN A 69 13.62 27.52 -14.64
C ASN A 69 13.08 26.91 -15.95
N LEU A 70 11.79 27.13 -16.26
CA LEU A 70 11.09 26.56 -17.43
C LEU A 70 10.99 25.02 -17.43
N GLN A 71 11.34 24.36 -16.33
CA GLN A 71 11.13 22.93 -16.12
C GLN A 71 9.88 22.72 -15.27
N ASN A 72 8.93 21.98 -15.81
CA ASN A 72 7.72 21.58 -15.09
C ASN A 72 7.99 20.28 -14.33
N HIS A 73 7.77 20.32 -13.03
CA HIS A 73 7.77 19.16 -12.16
C HIS A 73 6.34 18.92 -11.69
N SER A 74 5.79 17.77 -12.05
CA SER A 74 4.50 17.30 -11.55
C SER A 74 4.73 16.14 -10.59
N THR A 75 4.20 16.24 -9.38
CA THR A 75 4.22 15.17 -8.37
C THR A 75 2.78 14.81 -8.00
N THR A 76 2.43 13.55 -8.18
CA THR A 76 1.17 12.99 -7.67
C THR A 76 1.50 12.09 -6.49
N THR A 77 1.01 12.44 -5.31
CA THR A 77 1.18 11.67 -4.07
C THR A 77 -0.10 10.89 -3.79
N LEU A 78 0.02 9.56 -3.73
CA LEU A 78 -1.05 8.64 -3.36
C LEU A 78 -0.85 8.24 -1.90
N THR A 79 -1.74 8.69 -1.01
CA THR A 79 -1.68 8.39 0.43
C THR A 79 -2.83 7.47 0.83
N LEU A 80 -2.50 6.32 1.40
CA LEU A 80 -3.51 5.47 2.05
C LEU A 80 -3.96 6.12 3.36
N LYS A 81 -5.27 6.18 3.59
CA LYS A 81 -5.79 6.57 4.92
C LYS A 81 -5.37 5.54 5.96
N THR A 82 -4.97 6.02 7.14
CA THR A 82 -4.73 5.15 8.31
C THR A 82 -5.94 4.24 8.53
N THR A 83 -5.73 2.93 8.34
CA THR A 83 -6.77 1.91 8.38
C THR A 83 -6.34 0.80 9.31
N CYS A 84 -7.28 0.32 10.11
CA CYS A 84 -7.07 -0.83 10.97
C CYS A 84 -7.30 -2.12 10.22
N PHE A 85 -6.44 -3.11 10.43
CA PHE A 85 -6.54 -4.41 9.79
C PHE A 85 -6.58 -5.52 10.82
N LYS A 86 -7.49 -6.47 10.63
CA LYS A 86 -7.35 -7.81 11.20
C LYS A 86 -6.45 -8.61 10.27
N VAL A 87 -5.39 -9.17 10.82
CA VAL A 87 -4.46 -10.03 10.10
C VAL A 87 -4.40 -11.39 10.76
N ASP A 88 -4.77 -12.42 10.00
CA ASP A 88 -4.56 -13.82 10.38
C ASP A 88 -3.41 -14.35 9.49
N PHE A 89 -2.23 -14.62 10.08
CA PHE A 89 -1.04 -15.08 9.37
C PHE A 89 -0.61 -16.46 9.86
N ASN A 90 -0.34 -17.38 8.93
CA ASN A 90 0.17 -18.72 9.20
C ASN A 90 1.08 -19.23 8.05
N ASP A 91 1.51 -20.48 8.15
CA ASP A 91 2.44 -21.12 7.21
C ASP A 91 1.91 -21.21 5.77
N ASN A 92 0.59 -21.19 5.58
CA ASN A 92 -0.06 -21.38 4.27
C ASN A 92 -0.55 -20.07 3.65
N PHE A 93 -0.99 -19.11 4.47
CA PHE A 93 -1.58 -17.86 3.97
C PHE A 93 -1.55 -16.70 4.98
N ALA A 94 -1.70 -15.49 4.46
CA ALA A 94 -2.15 -14.33 5.22
C ALA A 94 -3.55 -13.92 4.76
N ARG A 95 -4.47 -13.72 5.72
CA ARG A 95 -5.76 -13.09 5.49
C ARG A 95 -5.75 -11.70 6.12
N ILE A 96 -5.95 -10.68 5.29
CA ILE A 96 -5.87 -9.27 5.68
C ILE A 96 -7.24 -8.62 5.42
N ALA A 97 -7.93 -8.16 6.46
CA ALA A 97 -9.24 -7.53 6.34
C ALA A 97 -9.28 -6.18 7.07
N PRO A 98 -9.69 -5.07 6.43
CA PRO A 98 -9.83 -3.81 7.13
C PRO A 98 -11.00 -3.86 8.09
N LEU A 99 -10.88 -3.11 9.18
CA LEU A 99 -11.90 -2.93 10.20
C LEU A 99 -12.68 -1.64 9.95
N LYS A 100 -13.99 -1.70 10.15
CA LYS A 100 -14.91 -0.56 10.20
C LYS A 100 -15.74 -0.59 11.47
#